data_AF-A0A1Y3UPM9-F1
#
_entry.id   AF-A0A1Y3UPM9-F1
#
_cell.length_a   1.000
_cell.length_b   1.000
_cell.length_c   1.000
_cell.angle_alpha   90.00
_cell.angle_beta   90.00
_cell.angle_gamma   90.00
#
_symmetry.space_group_name_H-M   'P 1'
#
loop_
_entity.id
_entity.type
_entity.pdbx_description
1 polymer ?
#
loop_
_entity_poly.entity_id
_entity_poly.type
_entity_poly.pdbx_seq_one_letter_code
_entity_poly.pdbx_strand_id
1 'polypeptide(L)'
;MNIVLLGAPGAGKGTVAQELVADFGFAHISTGDLLRAAVKSGSELGVKAKSYMDAGELVPDQLVIDLVKERLQADDAQKGFILDGFPRNTVQAVTLDSELGAMGNPLDAALLIDVEPKVIIERLSNRRTCRACGFTGNASHEVCPNCGGEMYQRDDDKPETIANRLDVYEKNTSPLVEYYRGQGRLDVVNGVGTIDEVHDRVKEALGL
;
A
#
# COMPACT_ATOMS: atom_id res chain seq x y z
N MET A 1 14.72 -8.44 -4.00
CA MET A 1 13.49 -9.09 -3.52
C MET A 1 12.30 -8.27 -4.02
N ASN A 2 11.28 -8.94 -4.54
CA ASN A 2 10.09 -8.35 -5.15
C ASN A 2 8.86 -8.81 -4.36
N ILE A 3 8.22 -7.90 -3.63
CA ILE A 3 7.08 -8.26 -2.79
C ILE A 3 5.84 -7.42 -3.06
N VAL A 4 4.69 -8.00 -2.77
CA VAL A 4 3.42 -7.28 -2.62
C VAL A 4 3.04 -7.21 -1.15
N LEU A 5 2.58 -6.04 -0.70
CA LEU A 5 2.00 -5.88 0.63
C LEU A 5 0.48 -5.99 0.58
N LEU A 6 -0.04 -6.99 1.28
CA LEU A 6 -1.47 -7.23 1.46
C LEU A 6 -1.91 -6.78 2.86
N GLY A 7 -3.20 -6.53 3.00
CA GLY A 7 -3.82 -6.13 4.25
C GLY A 7 -4.78 -4.97 4.08
N ALA A 8 -5.71 -4.81 5.03
CA ALA A 8 -6.73 -3.79 5.00
C ALA A 8 -6.13 -2.36 4.91
N PRO A 9 -6.87 -1.37 4.39
CA PRO A 9 -6.51 0.03 4.56
C PRO A 9 -6.23 0.32 6.04
N GLY A 10 -5.08 0.91 6.38
CA GLY A 10 -4.73 1.16 7.79
C GLY A 10 -4.01 0.02 8.52
N ALA A 11 -3.76 -1.12 7.86
CA ALA A 11 -3.02 -2.24 8.46
C ALA A 11 -1.56 -1.93 8.82
N GLY A 12 -0.98 -0.87 8.24
CA GLY A 12 0.43 -0.49 8.47
C GLY A 12 1.37 -0.78 7.29
N LYS A 13 0.84 -1.19 6.12
CA LYS A 13 1.62 -1.46 4.91
C LYS A 13 2.65 -0.40 4.55
N GLY A 14 2.24 0.88 4.47
CA GLY A 14 3.16 1.97 4.15
C GLY A 14 4.29 2.14 5.16
N THR A 15 4.02 1.92 6.46
CA THR A 15 5.04 1.95 7.51
C THR A 15 6.03 0.80 7.35
N VAL A 16 5.54 -0.42 7.17
CA VAL A 16 6.38 -1.60 6.90
C VAL A 16 7.23 -1.40 5.64
N ALA A 17 6.64 -0.85 4.57
CA ALA A 17 7.37 -0.56 3.35
C ALA A 17 8.52 0.43 3.58
N GLN A 18 8.29 1.49 4.38
CA GLN A 18 9.31 2.49 4.69
C GLN A 18 10.49 1.90 5.46
N GLU A 19 10.25 1.04 6.45
CA GLU A 19 11.32 0.36 7.19
C GLU A 19 12.12 -0.57 6.28
N LEU A 20 11.46 -1.37 5.43
CA LEU A 20 12.14 -2.25 4.48
C LEU A 20 12.95 -1.48 3.43
N VAL A 21 12.48 -0.30 3.01
CA VAL A 21 13.24 0.59 2.12
C VAL A 21 14.49 1.13 2.82
N ALA A 22 14.37 1.51 4.09
CA ALA A 22 15.48 2.04 4.87
C ALA A 22 16.58 0.99 5.07
N ASP A 23 16.20 -0.26 5.35
CA ASP A 23 17.13 -1.35 5.63
C ASP A 23 17.77 -1.93 4.35
N PHE A 24 16.97 -2.12 3.29
CA PHE A 24 17.38 -2.92 2.12
C PHE A 24 17.45 -2.13 0.81
N GLY A 25 16.99 -0.88 0.79
CA GLY A 25 17.05 -0.01 -0.38
C GLY A 25 16.13 -0.42 -1.54
N PHE A 26 15.08 -1.21 -1.27
CA PHE A 26 14.07 -1.57 -2.27
C PHE A 26 13.29 -0.34 -2.75
N ALA A 27 12.80 -0.37 -3.99
CA ALA A 27 11.90 0.66 -4.48
C ALA A 27 10.51 0.53 -3.82
N HIS A 28 10.01 1.59 -3.19
CA HIS A 28 8.62 1.64 -2.71
C HIS A 28 7.70 2.17 -3.80
N ILE A 29 6.75 1.34 -4.20
CA ILE A 29 5.77 1.65 -5.24
C ILE A 29 4.38 1.62 -4.59
N SER A 30 3.95 2.78 -4.07
CA SER A 30 2.62 2.94 -3.49
C SER A 30 1.65 3.53 -4.51
N THR A 31 0.67 2.75 -4.97
CA THR A 31 -0.36 3.27 -5.89
C THR A 31 -1.18 4.38 -5.26
N GLY A 32 -1.41 4.31 -3.94
CA GLY A 32 -2.09 5.38 -3.22
C GLY A 32 -1.33 6.70 -3.27
N ASP A 33 0.00 6.68 -3.11
CA ASP A 33 0.80 7.91 -3.19
C ASP A 33 0.93 8.42 -4.62
N LEU A 34 1.14 7.53 -5.59
CA LEU A 34 1.17 7.89 -7.01
C LEU A 34 -0.14 8.55 -7.45
N LEU A 35 -1.30 7.99 -7.06
CA LEU A 35 -2.61 8.57 -7.37
C LEU A 35 -2.83 9.90 -6.64
N ARG A 36 -2.44 10.03 -5.35
CA ARG A 36 -2.52 11.31 -4.62
C ARG A 36 -1.65 12.39 -5.25
N ALA A 37 -0.45 12.04 -5.70
CA ALA A 37 0.44 12.96 -6.42
C ALA A 37 -0.18 13.38 -7.76
N ALA A 38 -0.78 12.45 -8.50
CA ALA A 38 -1.50 12.72 -9.74
C ALA A 38 -2.70 13.65 -9.53
N VAL A 39 -3.47 13.48 -8.45
CA VAL A 39 -4.56 14.38 -8.05
C VAL A 39 -4.03 15.77 -7.71
N LYS A 40 -2.95 15.85 -6.93
CA LYS A 40 -2.32 17.11 -6.52
C LYS A 40 -1.78 17.90 -7.72
N SER A 41 -1.24 17.23 -8.73
CA SER A 41 -0.73 17.88 -9.94
C SER A 41 -1.82 18.29 -10.94
N GLY A 42 -3.06 17.83 -10.74
CA GLY A 42 -4.15 18.07 -11.69
C GLY A 42 -3.97 17.31 -13.02
N SER A 43 -3.18 16.23 -13.02
CA SER A 43 -2.99 15.39 -14.21
C SER A 43 -4.31 14.74 -14.67
N GLU A 44 -4.36 14.29 -15.93
CA GLU A 44 -5.54 13.60 -16.46
C GLU A 44 -5.92 12.36 -15.64
N LEU A 45 -4.91 11.56 -15.23
CA LEU A 45 -5.10 10.43 -14.32
C LEU A 45 -5.66 10.90 -12.97
N GLY A 46 -5.10 11.98 -12.41
CA GLY A 46 -5.54 12.55 -11.14
C GLY A 46 -7.00 12.99 -11.17
N VAL A 47 -7.43 13.68 -12.23
CA VAL A 47 -8.82 14.11 -12.40
C VAL A 47 -9.76 12.90 -12.43
N LYS A 48 -9.39 11.85 -13.17
CA LYS A 48 -10.19 10.60 -13.23
C LYS A 48 -10.20 9.84 -11.91
N ALA A 49 -9.07 9.78 -11.22
CA ALA A 49 -8.92 9.01 -9.98
C ALA A 49 -9.61 9.66 -8.78
N LYS A 50 -9.67 11.00 -8.73
CA LYS A 50 -10.14 11.76 -7.56
C LYS A 50 -11.50 11.29 -7.04
N SER A 51 -12.50 11.13 -7.92
CA SER A 51 -13.86 10.75 -7.51
C SER A 51 -13.92 9.37 -6.87
N TYR A 52 -13.14 8.40 -7.38
CA TYR A 52 -13.07 7.06 -6.81
C TYR A 52 -12.40 7.09 -5.44
N MET A 53 -11.30 7.84 -5.32
CA MET A 53 -10.56 7.95 -4.06
C MET A 53 -11.39 8.60 -2.95
N ASP A 54 -12.07 9.71 -3.27
CA ASP A 54 -12.94 10.41 -2.31
C ASP A 54 -14.11 9.52 -1.84
N ALA A 55 -14.62 8.67 -2.74
CA ALA A 55 -15.68 7.71 -2.44
C ALA A 55 -15.16 6.44 -1.73
N GLY A 56 -13.84 6.21 -1.64
CA GLY A 56 -13.28 4.98 -1.10
C GLY A 56 -13.33 3.78 -2.07
N GLU A 57 -13.58 4.04 -3.34
CA GLU A 57 -13.68 3.05 -4.42
C GLU A 57 -12.32 2.74 -5.05
N LEU A 58 -12.26 1.64 -5.81
CA LEU A 58 -11.10 1.32 -6.62
C LEU A 58 -11.09 2.17 -7.90
N VAL A 59 -9.93 2.76 -8.20
CA VAL A 59 -9.66 3.34 -9.52
C VAL A 59 -9.65 2.20 -10.56
N PRO A 60 -10.18 2.41 -11.78
CA PRO A 60 -10.24 1.38 -12.81
C PRO A 60 -8.92 0.65 -13.04
N ASP A 61 -8.99 -0.68 -13.13
CA ASP A 61 -7.83 -1.58 -13.15
C ASP A 61 -6.77 -1.17 -14.18
N GLN A 62 -7.20 -0.90 -15.42
CA GLN A 62 -6.26 -0.56 -16.51
C GLN A 62 -5.42 0.68 -16.17
N LEU A 63 -6.02 1.71 -15.57
CA LEU A 63 -5.30 2.93 -15.20
C LEU A 63 -4.23 2.66 -14.14
N VAL A 64 -4.53 1.77 -13.19
CA VAL A 64 -3.59 1.43 -12.10
C VAL A 64 -2.50 0.49 -12.61
N ILE A 65 -2.86 -0.48 -13.47
CA ILE A 65 -1.90 -1.38 -14.11
C ILE A 65 -0.88 -0.58 -14.93
N ASP A 66 -1.33 0.33 -15.78
CA ASP A 66 -0.43 1.14 -16.61
C ASP A 66 0.52 1.99 -15.76
N LEU A 67 -0.01 2.62 -14.70
CA LEU A 67 0.75 3.40 -13.73
C LEU A 67 1.85 2.57 -13.03
N VAL A 68 1.53 1.36 -12.60
CA VAL A 68 2.48 0.46 -11.93
C VAL A 68 3.52 -0.06 -12.93
N LYS A 69 3.11 -0.44 -14.14
CA LYS A 69 4.02 -0.89 -15.20
C LYS A 69 5.06 0.18 -15.55
N GLU A 70 4.64 1.44 -15.71
CA GLU A 70 5.56 2.55 -15.93
C GLU A 70 6.56 2.69 -14.77
N ARG A 71 6.08 2.64 -13.52
CA ARG A 71 6.94 2.80 -12.34
C ARG A 71 7.95 1.66 -12.16
N LEU A 72 7.58 0.44 -12.56
CA LEU A 72 8.46 -0.74 -12.52
C LEU A 72 9.61 -0.66 -13.53
N GLN A 73 9.55 0.20 -14.54
CA GLN A 73 10.64 0.38 -15.52
C GLN A 73 11.80 1.24 -15.00
N ALA A 74 11.63 1.91 -13.85
CA ALA A 74 12.69 2.74 -13.28
C ALA A 74 13.86 1.89 -12.77
N ASP A 75 15.07 2.45 -12.87
CA ASP A 75 16.33 1.76 -12.50
C ASP A 75 16.37 1.29 -11.05
N ASP A 76 15.72 2.02 -10.14
CA ASP A 76 15.66 1.65 -8.72
C ASP A 76 14.83 0.38 -8.49
N ALA A 77 13.76 0.18 -9.25
CA ALA A 77 12.90 -1.00 -9.16
C ALA A 77 13.58 -2.28 -9.67
N GLN A 78 14.66 -2.16 -10.46
CA GLN A 78 15.43 -3.31 -10.95
C GLN A 78 16.23 -4.00 -9.83
N LYS A 79 16.46 -3.32 -8.69
CA LYS A 79 17.17 -3.88 -7.53
C LYS A 79 16.24 -4.65 -6.57
N GLY A 80 14.95 -4.60 -6.82
CA GLY A 80 13.90 -5.08 -5.92
C GLY A 80 12.88 -4.00 -5.63
N PHE A 81 11.65 -4.41 -5.38
CA PHE A 81 10.54 -3.48 -5.16
C PHE A 81 9.53 -4.02 -4.15
N ILE A 82 8.79 -3.07 -3.56
CA ILE A 82 7.66 -3.30 -2.67
C ILE A 82 6.44 -2.63 -3.30
N LEU A 83 5.48 -3.43 -3.72
CA LEU A 83 4.19 -2.94 -4.19
C LEU A 83 3.25 -2.74 -2.98
N ASP A 84 2.89 -1.48 -2.70
CA ASP A 84 1.99 -1.11 -1.61
C ASP A 84 0.64 -0.64 -2.16
N GLY A 85 -0.40 -1.40 -1.87
CA GLY A 85 -1.76 -1.11 -2.33
C GLY A 85 -1.99 -1.50 -3.79
N PHE A 86 -1.17 -2.39 -4.36
CA PHE A 86 -1.40 -3.09 -5.61
C PHE A 86 -0.78 -4.49 -5.52
N PRO A 87 -1.44 -5.54 -6.02
CA PRO A 87 -2.80 -5.55 -6.59
C PRO A 87 -3.90 -5.37 -5.53
N ARG A 88 -5.10 -4.98 -5.98
CA ARG A 88 -6.30 -4.81 -5.14
C ARG A 88 -7.46 -5.71 -5.53
N ASN A 89 -7.33 -6.46 -6.61
CA ASN A 89 -8.25 -7.51 -7.00
C ASN A 89 -7.53 -8.59 -7.83
N THR A 90 -8.20 -9.72 -8.04
CA THR A 90 -7.62 -10.87 -8.74
C THR A 90 -7.23 -10.56 -10.18
N VAL A 91 -7.95 -9.67 -10.87
CA VAL A 91 -7.59 -9.27 -12.25
C VAL A 91 -6.22 -8.58 -12.25
N GLN A 92 -6.02 -7.60 -11.35
CA GLN A 92 -4.74 -6.93 -11.18
C GLN A 92 -3.63 -7.90 -10.80
N ALA A 93 -3.89 -8.88 -9.92
CA ALA A 93 -2.90 -9.85 -9.48
C ALA A 93 -2.45 -10.79 -10.60
N VAL A 94 -3.40 -11.33 -11.38
CA VAL A 94 -3.11 -12.18 -12.54
C VAL A 94 -2.32 -11.39 -13.60
N THR A 95 -2.71 -10.15 -13.87
CA THR A 95 -1.97 -9.29 -14.80
C THR A 95 -0.56 -9.02 -14.30
N LEU A 96 -0.39 -8.68 -13.02
CA LEU A 96 0.92 -8.43 -12.43
C LEU A 96 1.84 -9.64 -12.56
N ASP A 97 1.37 -10.83 -12.18
CA ASP A 97 2.16 -12.06 -12.26
C ASP A 97 2.56 -12.39 -13.70
N SER A 98 1.65 -12.21 -14.66
CA SER A 98 1.94 -12.40 -16.09
C SER A 98 3.01 -11.43 -16.59
N GLU A 99 2.91 -10.15 -16.24
CA GLU A 99 3.83 -9.10 -16.70
C GLU A 99 5.23 -9.29 -16.09
N LEU A 100 5.31 -9.53 -14.78
CA LEU A 100 6.56 -9.81 -14.08
C LEU A 100 7.22 -11.11 -14.58
N GLY A 101 6.42 -12.14 -14.86
CA GLY A 101 6.89 -13.37 -15.47
C GLY A 101 7.49 -13.16 -16.86
N ALA A 102 6.84 -12.35 -17.71
CA ALA A 102 7.35 -12.00 -19.04
C ALA A 102 8.66 -11.17 -18.98
N MET A 103 8.84 -10.38 -17.92
CA MET A 103 10.07 -9.62 -17.65
C MET A 103 11.18 -10.47 -17.02
N GLY A 104 10.91 -11.74 -16.66
CA GLY A 104 11.86 -12.58 -15.95
C GLY A 104 12.15 -12.12 -14.51
N ASN A 105 11.24 -11.33 -13.94
CA ASN A 105 11.39 -10.71 -12.62
C ASN A 105 10.16 -10.98 -11.72
N PRO A 106 9.85 -12.27 -11.42
CA PRO A 106 8.63 -12.65 -10.69
C PRO A 106 8.62 -12.11 -9.25
N LEU A 107 7.45 -12.16 -8.61
CA LEU A 107 7.32 -11.92 -7.17
C LEU A 107 7.98 -13.05 -6.38
N ASP A 108 8.68 -12.66 -5.33
CA ASP A 108 9.25 -13.56 -4.32
C ASP A 108 8.21 -13.91 -3.25
N ALA A 109 7.47 -12.90 -2.76
CA ALA A 109 6.51 -13.07 -1.68
C ALA A 109 5.32 -12.10 -1.76
N ALA A 110 4.21 -12.51 -1.15
CA ALA A 110 3.06 -11.69 -0.83
C ALA A 110 2.90 -11.64 0.69
N LEU A 111 3.16 -10.48 1.28
CA LEU A 111 3.16 -10.31 2.73
C LEU A 111 1.82 -9.72 3.19
N LEU A 112 1.03 -10.52 3.90
CA LEU A 112 -0.19 -10.06 4.56
C LEU A 112 0.13 -9.52 5.95
N ILE A 113 -0.15 -8.23 6.15
CA ILE A 113 -0.19 -7.60 7.47
C ILE A 113 -1.60 -7.71 8.01
N ASP A 114 -1.83 -8.71 8.85
CA ASP A 114 -3.14 -9.02 9.41
C ASP A 114 -3.44 -8.18 10.65
N VAL A 115 -4.59 -7.50 10.64
CA VAL A 115 -5.01 -6.57 11.69
C VAL A 115 -6.53 -6.58 11.78
N GLU A 116 -7.05 -6.72 12.99
CA GLU A 116 -8.48 -6.74 13.23
C GLU A 116 -9.17 -5.42 12.82
N PRO A 117 -10.40 -5.48 12.26
CA PRO A 117 -11.13 -4.30 11.78
C PRO A 117 -11.28 -3.16 12.81
N LYS A 118 -11.44 -3.49 14.09
CA LYS A 118 -11.57 -2.46 15.15
C LYS A 118 -10.31 -1.61 15.28
N VAL A 119 -9.13 -2.24 15.25
CA VAL A 119 -7.83 -1.57 15.28
C VAL A 119 -7.63 -0.74 14.01
N ILE A 120 -8.07 -1.26 12.86
CA ILE A 120 -8.02 -0.53 11.59
C ILE A 120 -8.78 0.78 11.65
N ILE A 121 -10.04 0.75 12.12
CA ILE A 121 -10.87 1.96 12.21
C ILE A 121 -10.22 3.01 13.11
N GLU A 122 -9.69 2.60 14.26
CA GLU A 122 -8.97 3.49 15.17
C GLU A 122 -7.72 4.10 14.51
N ARG A 123 -6.92 3.29 13.83
CA ARG A 123 -5.71 3.74 13.12
C ARG A 123 -6.03 4.76 12.03
N LEU A 124 -7.04 4.48 11.19
CA LEU A 124 -7.44 5.38 10.12
C LEU A 124 -7.99 6.70 10.66
N SER A 125 -8.83 6.65 11.71
CA SER A 125 -9.39 7.84 12.35
C SER A 125 -8.31 8.75 12.95
N ASN A 126 -7.25 8.15 13.49
CA ASN A 126 -6.14 8.89 14.08
C ASN A 126 -5.05 9.27 13.08
N ARG A 127 -5.05 8.73 11.86
CA ARG A 127 -3.95 8.92 10.92
C ARG A 127 -3.81 10.39 10.52
N ARG A 128 -2.58 10.86 10.47
CA ARG A 128 -2.19 12.15 9.90
C ARG A 128 -1.11 11.94 8.86
N THR A 129 -1.06 12.78 7.85
CA THR A 129 -0.06 12.74 6.78
C THR A 129 0.53 14.12 6.58
N CYS A 130 1.83 14.21 6.35
CA CYS A 130 2.48 15.47 6.02
C CYS A 130 2.19 15.86 4.56
N ARG A 131 1.74 17.09 4.32
CA ARG A 131 1.52 17.61 2.94
C ARG A 131 2.79 17.74 2.10
N ALA A 132 3.93 17.89 2.75
CA ALA A 132 5.21 18.17 2.10
C ALA A 132 5.99 16.89 1.78
N CYS A 133 6.19 16.00 2.75
CA CYS A 133 7.04 14.82 2.57
C CYS A 133 6.29 13.48 2.59
N GLY A 134 4.97 13.47 2.82
CA GLY A 134 4.19 12.22 2.88
C GLY A 134 4.36 11.39 4.15
N PHE A 135 5.14 11.85 5.14
CA PHE A 135 5.27 11.20 6.45
C PHE A 135 3.90 10.86 7.03
N THR A 136 3.72 9.62 7.47
CA THR A 136 2.48 9.15 8.09
C THR A 136 2.67 9.07 9.59
N GLY A 137 1.86 9.84 10.33
CA GLY A 137 1.82 9.87 11.78
C GLY A 137 0.41 9.71 12.30
N ASN A 138 0.17 10.18 13.52
CA ASN A 138 -1.13 10.14 14.19
C ASN A 138 -1.57 11.55 14.63
N ALA A 139 -2.73 11.65 15.27
CA ALA A 139 -3.32 12.91 15.71
C ALA A 139 -2.48 13.69 16.73
N SER A 140 -1.49 13.09 17.40
CA SER A 140 -0.59 13.80 18.31
C SER A 140 0.53 14.57 17.59
N HIS A 141 0.72 14.34 16.29
CA HIS A 141 1.70 15.06 15.48
C HIS A 141 1.05 16.32 14.89
N GLU A 142 1.13 17.45 15.60
CA GLU A 142 0.62 18.74 15.12
C GLU A 142 1.45 19.29 13.95
N VAL A 143 2.75 19.03 13.95
CA VAL A 143 3.70 19.36 12.88
C VAL A 143 4.50 18.12 12.46
N CYS A 144 4.94 18.08 11.21
CA CYS A 144 5.68 16.92 10.71
C CYS A 144 7.04 16.80 11.40
N PRO A 145 7.36 15.67 12.06
CA PRO A 145 8.64 15.48 12.72
C PRO A 145 9.81 15.36 11.72
N ASN A 146 9.53 15.00 10.46
CA ASN A 146 10.56 14.80 9.45
C ASN A 146 10.97 16.12 8.74
N CYS A 147 10.01 17.02 8.46
CA CYS A 147 10.29 18.22 7.68
C CYS A 147 9.64 19.52 8.18
N GLY A 148 8.93 19.48 9.32
CA GLY A 148 8.21 20.64 9.86
C GLY A 148 6.95 21.06 9.09
N GLY A 149 6.58 20.35 8.03
CA GLY A 149 5.39 20.64 7.23
C GLY A 149 4.06 20.36 7.94
N GLU A 150 2.98 20.92 7.39
CA GLU A 150 1.60 20.74 7.88
C GLU A 150 1.17 19.27 7.86
N MET A 151 0.63 18.81 8.99
CA MET A 151 0.00 17.50 9.14
C MET A 151 -1.51 17.63 8.91
N TYR A 152 -2.09 16.78 8.06
CA TYR A 152 -3.52 16.77 7.75
C TYR A 152 -4.10 15.36 7.78
N GLN A 153 -5.42 15.25 7.97
CA GLN A 153 -6.14 13.99 7.78
C GLN A 153 -6.57 13.87 6.31
N ARG A 154 -6.37 12.70 5.71
CA ARG A 154 -6.75 12.46 4.31
C ARG A 154 -8.27 12.42 4.20
N ASP A 155 -8.80 12.81 3.05
CA ASP A 155 -10.26 12.77 2.80
C ASP A 155 -10.82 11.34 2.86
N ASP A 156 -10.01 10.35 2.45
CA ASP A 156 -10.37 8.93 2.49
C ASP A 156 -10.28 8.29 3.90
N ASP A 157 -9.89 9.08 4.91
CA ASP A 157 -9.83 8.69 6.33
C ASP A 157 -10.98 9.27 7.16
N LYS A 158 -12.06 9.74 6.51
CA LYS A 158 -13.32 10.11 7.17
C LYS A 158 -14.15 8.86 7.51
N PRO A 159 -14.93 8.85 8.60
CA PRO A 159 -15.65 7.65 9.06
C PRO A 159 -16.50 6.96 7.98
N GLU A 160 -17.25 7.73 7.20
CA GLU A 160 -18.10 7.25 6.11
C GLU A 160 -17.29 6.58 4.99
N THR A 161 -16.14 7.16 4.64
CA THR A 161 -15.25 6.61 3.60
C THR A 161 -14.46 5.41 4.11
N ILE A 162 -14.08 5.39 5.39
CA ILE A 162 -13.42 4.25 6.03
C ILE A 162 -14.28 3.00 5.90
N ALA A 163 -15.58 3.10 6.22
CA ALA A 163 -16.50 1.97 6.12
C ALA A 163 -16.55 1.41 4.69
N ASN A 164 -16.67 2.29 3.68
CA ASN A 164 -16.70 1.85 2.28
C ASN A 164 -15.38 1.19 1.86
N ARG A 165 -14.23 1.76 2.25
CA ARG A 165 -12.92 1.19 1.93
C ARG A 165 -12.72 -0.21 2.51
N LEU A 166 -13.27 -0.46 3.70
CA LEU A 166 -13.24 -1.79 4.31
C LEU A 166 -14.14 -2.77 3.55
N ASP A 167 -15.35 -2.36 3.19
CA ASP A 167 -16.26 -3.19 2.39
C ASP A 167 -15.68 -3.51 1.01
N VAL A 168 -15.10 -2.52 0.32
CA VAL A 168 -14.39 -2.70 -0.95
C VAL A 168 -13.19 -3.65 -0.79
N TYR A 169 -12.41 -3.51 0.28
CA TYR A 169 -11.30 -4.42 0.59
C TYR A 169 -11.78 -5.85 0.77
N GLU A 170 -12.82 -6.07 1.58
CA GLU A 170 -13.37 -7.42 1.83
C GLU A 170 -13.93 -8.06 0.56
N LYS A 171 -14.55 -7.28 -0.32
CA LYS A 171 -15.13 -7.81 -1.57
C LYS A 171 -14.09 -8.10 -2.65
N ASN A 172 -13.08 -7.24 -2.78
CA ASN A 172 -12.20 -7.24 -3.95
C ASN A 172 -10.76 -7.67 -3.62
N THR A 173 -10.25 -7.28 -2.45
CA THR A 173 -8.83 -7.44 -2.11
C THR A 173 -8.57 -8.64 -1.21
N SER A 174 -9.44 -8.95 -0.25
CA SER A 174 -9.26 -10.12 0.63
C SER A 174 -9.17 -11.46 -0.13
N PRO A 175 -9.83 -11.68 -1.29
CA PRO A 175 -9.64 -12.90 -2.09
C PRO A 175 -8.20 -13.10 -2.59
N LEU A 176 -7.38 -12.05 -2.62
CA LEU A 176 -5.96 -12.16 -2.98
C LEU A 176 -5.16 -12.99 -1.98
N VAL A 177 -5.61 -13.09 -0.73
CA VAL A 177 -4.97 -13.94 0.27
C VAL A 177 -4.98 -15.39 -0.19
N GLU A 178 -6.13 -15.90 -0.65
CA GLU A 178 -6.22 -17.27 -1.18
C GLU A 178 -5.47 -17.41 -2.51
N TYR A 179 -5.49 -16.38 -3.35
CA TYR A 179 -4.75 -16.38 -4.62
C TYR A 179 -3.25 -16.62 -4.39
N TYR A 180 -2.60 -15.82 -3.54
CA TYR A 180 -1.17 -15.97 -3.26
C TYR A 180 -0.85 -17.17 -2.36
N ARG A 181 -1.77 -17.58 -1.48
CA ARG A 181 -1.62 -18.84 -0.72
C ARG A 181 -1.60 -20.04 -1.66
N GLY A 182 -2.49 -20.07 -2.65
CA GLY A 182 -2.53 -21.14 -3.66
C GLY A 182 -1.26 -21.24 -4.50
N GLN A 183 -0.49 -20.14 -4.61
CA GLN A 183 0.82 -20.12 -5.25
C GLN A 183 1.98 -20.51 -4.32
N GLY A 184 1.74 -20.68 -3.02
CA GLY A 184 2.80 -20.93 -2.03
C GLY A 184 3.69 -19.71 -1.77
N ARG A 185 3.19 -18.49 -2.01
CA ARG A 185 3.94 -17.23 -1.86
C ARG A 185 3.42 -16.33 -0.73
N LEU A 186 2.43 -16.78 0.04
CA LEU A 186 1.81 -15.96 1.08
C LEU A 186 2.54 -16.13 2.41
N ASP A 187 3.08 -15.02 2.92
CA ASP A 187 3.54 -14.86 4.29
C ASP A 187 2.54 -14.02 5.08
N VAL A 188 2.31 -14.37 6.35
CA VAL A 188 1.33 -13.68 7.20
C VAL A 188 1.98 -13.23 8.49
N VAL A 189 1.83 -11.95 8.82
CA VAL A 189 2.33 -11.37 10.07
C VAL A 189 1.21 -10.67 10.81
N ASN A 190 1.25 -10.75 12.15
CA ASN A 190 0.39 -9.94 13.00
C ASN A 190 0.88 -8.48 12.97
N GLY A 191 0.03 -7.58 12.47
CA GLY A 191 0.32 -6.14 12.36
C GLY A 191 0.02 -5.31 13.61
N VAL A 192 -0.25 -5.95 14.76
CA VAL A 192 -0.48 -5.30 16.06
C VAL A 192 0.79 -5.33 16.91
N GLY A 193 1.15 -4.18 17.46
CA GLY A 193 2.38 -3.96 18.23
C GLY A 193 2.99 -2.61 17.92
N THR A 194 4.19 -2.39 18.45
CA THR A 194 5.07 -1.28 18.05
C THR A 194 5.57 -1.48 16.61
N ILE A 195 6.10 -0.41 16.01
CA ILE A 195 6.67 -0.48 14.65
C ILE A 195 7.81 -1.50 14.61
N ASP A 196 8.71 -1.46 15.59
CA ASP A 196 9.86 -2.35 15.69
C ASP A 196 9.43 -3.82 15.81
N GLU A 197 8.45 -4.14 16.67
CA GLU A 197 7.95 -5.52 16.82
C GLU A 197 7.32 -6.05 15.53
N VAL A 198 6.56 -5.22 14.82
CA VAL A 198 5.96 -5.63 13.53
C VAL A 198 7.05 -5.79 12.48
N HIS A 199 8.03 -4.88 12.45
CA HIS A 199 9.14 -4.93 11.52
C HIS A 199 10.02 -6.17 11.71
N ASP A 200 10.30 -6.56 12.95
CA ASP A 200 11.04 -7.79 13.25
C ASP A 200 10.31 -9.06 12.77
N ARG A 201 8.98 -9.14 12.97
CA ARG A 201 8.17 -10.25 12.42
C ARG A 201 8.20 -10.28 10.90
N VAL A 202 8.20 -9.10 10.25
CA VAL A 202 8.27 -9.00 8.80
C VAL A 202 9.59 -9.54 8.27
N LYS A 203 10.71 -9.15 8.89
CA LYS A 203 12.03 -9.68 8.50
C LYS A 203 12.11 -11.18 8.70
N GLU A 204 11.63 -11.69 9.85
CA GLU A 204 11.59 -13.13 10.11
C GLU A 204 10.76 -13.88 9.05
N ALA A 205 9.58 -13.38 8.72
CA ALA A 205 8.70 -14.00 7.73
C ALA A 205 9.30 -14.01 6.31
N LEU A 206 10.00 -12.93 5.93
CA LEU A 206 10.63 -12.79 4.61
C LEU A 206 12.05 -13.40 4.53
N GLY A 207 12.59 -13.88 5.65
CA GLY A 207 13.97 -14.39 5.74
C GLY A 207 15.04 -13.32 5.49
N LEU A 208 14.78 -12.09 5.96
CA LEU A 208 15.65 -10.91 5.82
C LEU A 208 16.49 -10.63 7.08
#